data_AF-A0AAW4KXR8-F1
#
_entry.id   AF-A0AAW4KXR8-F1
#
_cell.length_a   1.000
_cell.length_b   1.000
_cell.length_c   1.000
_cell.angle_alpha   90.00
_cell.angle_beta   90.00
_cell.angle_gamma   90.00
#
_symmetry.space_group_name_H-M   'P 1'
#
loop_
_entity.id
_entity.type
_entity.pdbx_description
1 polymer ?
#
loop_
_entity_poly.entity_id
_entity_poly.type
_entity_poly.pdbx_seq_one_letter_code
_entity_poly.pdbx_strand_id
1 'polypeptide(L)'
;MGCRKKGVFLVLLLQMLLPASLHAAMQLIYPAEKSWVYRSDYLIVKTNDSSISGIKLTVNGVDSEILQISSSDYRKLFQDILIVQPVWDAGKNTLLIEGYNGGQKVQSIATEIFYNPLGDRSLVPQEFIETTLHSAENEKICAICHVMTASSDKKASQNPASSPCATCHQKLVKVKYPHEPAVNFSCQYCHVKTDKPRHGTARRDSTLCVECHSDKTDEIKKNTFKHGPVAAGYCEICHDAHGSDFPGFMRRPINEVCLSCHEKIGKGPHVLRNTSQKGHPLSGKNDISPKRKGKELSCVSCHDPHGGVVRYFLQSRKEERMALCQFCHNK
;
A
#
# COMPACT_ATOMS: atom_id res chain seq x y z
N MET A 1 -60.51 -62.42 42.27
CA MET A 1 -59.13 -61.91 42.14
C MET A 1 -58.64 -62.11 40.72
N GLY A 2 -58.08 -61.08 40.08
CA GLY A 2 -57.28 -61.21 38.85
C GLY A 2 -57.67 -60.24 37.72
N CYS A 3 -57.28 -58.97 37.85
CA CYS A 3 -57.53 -57.88 36.91
C CYS A 3 -56.67 -58.01 35.62
N ARG A 4 -57.27 -57.94 34.43
CA ARG A 4 -56.57 -57.87 33.13
C ARG A 4 -56.13 -56.43 32.85
N LYS A 5 -54.81 -56.18 32.81
CA LYS A 5 -54.22 -54.89 32.44
C LYS A 5 -54.44 -54.60 30.94
N LYS A 6 -55.05 -53.46 30.62
CA LYS A 6 -55.02 -52.83 29.29
C LYS A 6 -53.80 -51.88 29.25
N GLY A 7 -52.81 -52.18 28.42
CA GLY A 7 -51.69 -51.27 28.12
C GLY A 7 -52.05 -50.38 26.93
N VAL A 8 -52.07 -49.07 27.16
CA VAL A 8 -52.22 -48.03 26.12
C VAL A 8 -50.86 -47.85 25.45
N PHE A 9 -50.77 -48.11 24.14
CA PHE A 9 -49.60 -47.76 23.34
C PHE A 9 -49.65 -46.26 23.00
N LEU A 10 -48.83 -45.47 23.68
CA LEU A 10 -48.57 -44.07 23.33
C LEU A 10 -47.53 -44.07 22.20
N VAL A 11 -47.97 -43.79 20.97
CA VAL A 11 -47.07 -43.56 19.83
C VAL A 11 -46.40 -42.20 20.03
N LEU A 12 -45.17 -42.20 20.55
CA LEU A 12 -44.31 -41.03 20.55
C LEU A 12 -43.88 -40.75 19.10
N LEU A 13 -44.45 -39.71 18.49
CA LEU A 13 -44.00 -39.18 17.20
C LEU A 13 -42.60 -38.60 17.39
N LEU A 14 -41.57 -39.36 17.03
CA LEU A 14 -40.19 -38.88 16.98
C LEU A 14 -40.09 -37.93 15.76
N GLN A 15 -40.23 -36.63 16.00
CA GLN A 15 -39.93 -35.61 15.00
C GLN A 15 -38.45 -35.74 14.62
N MET A 16 -38.19 -36.26 13.42
CA MET A 16 -36.89 -36.22 12.78
C MET A 16 -36.49 -34.76 12.58
N LEU A 17 -35.56 -34.28 13.42
CA LEU A 17 -34.77 -33.09 13.15
C LEU A 17 -33.97 -33.37 11.87
N LEU A 18 -34.30 -32.65 10.80
CA LEU A 18 -33.49 -32.57 9.58
C LEU A 18 -32.07 -32.13 9.97
N PRO A 19 -31.02 -32.76 9.41
CA PRO A 19 -29.66 -32.34 9.68
C PRO A 19 -29.49 -30.93 9.12
N ALA A 20 -29.16 -29.97 9.99
CA ALA A 20 -28.66 -28.68 9.57
C ALA A 20 -27.48 -28.94 8.63
N SER A 21 -27.61 -28.52 7.38
CA SER A 21 -26.52 -28.58 6.40
C SER A 21 -25.29 -27.93 7.02
N LEU A 22 -24.21 -28.71 7.12
CA LEU A 22 -22.94 -28.29 7.66
C LEU A 22 -22.29 -27.37 6.61
N HIS A 23 -22.69 -26.09 6.57
CA HIS A 23 -22.07 -25.10 5.70
C HIS A 23 -20.65 -24.83 6.21
N ALA A 24 -19.66 -24.85 5.31
CA ALA A 24 -18.31 -24.45 5.69
C ALA A 24 -18.30 -22.94 6.01
N ALA A 25 -17.57 -22.56 7.06
CA ALA A 25 -17.55 -21.18 7.54
C ALA A 25 -16.86 -20.25 6.53
N MET A 26 -17.45 -19.08 6.29
CA MET A 26 -16.79 -17.99 5.58
C MET A 26 -15.46 -17.66 6.25
N GLN A 27 -14.50 -17.24 5.45
CA GLN A 27 -13.14 -16.92 5.91
C GLN A 27 -12.73 -15.53 5.43
N LEU A 28 -12.24 -14.72 6.36
CA LEU A 28 -11.56 -13.46 6.06
C LEU A 28 -10.08 -13.76 5.76
N ILE A 29 -9.68 -13.67 4.49
CA ILE A 29 -8.32 -13.99 4.02
C ILE A 29 -7.35 -12.84 4.32
N TYR A 30 -7.79 -11.60 4.05
CA TYR A 30 -7.00 -10.40 4.27
C TYR A 30 -7.89 -9.16 4.38
N PRO A 31 -7.61 -8.22 5.30
CA PRO A 31 -6.68 -8.32 6.43
C PRO A 31 -7.12 -9.45 7.38
N ALA A 32 -6.19 -10.08 8.10
CA ALA A 32 -6.57 -11.10 9.08
C ALA A 32 -7.42 -10.49 10.23
N GLU A 33 -8.21 -11.31 10.92
CA GLU A 33 -8.95 -10.86 12.10
C GLU A 33 -8.00 -10.27 13.16
N LYS A 34 -8.43 -9.18 13.82
CA LYS A 34 -7.62 -8.45 14.82
C LYS A 34 -6.22 -8.10 14.31
N SER A 35 -6.11 -7.72 13.04
CA SER A 35 -4.85 -7.28 12.44
C SER A 35 -4.83 -5.80 12.13
N TRP A 36 -3.66 -5.29 11.74
CA TRP A 36 -3.51 -3.92 11.28
C TRP A 36 -3.02 -3.85 9.83
N VAL A 37 -3.42 -2.79 9.14
CA VAL A 37 -2.96 -2.47 7.79
C VAL A 37 -2.55 -1.01 7.68
N TYR A 38 -1.63 -0.74 6.76
CA TYR A 38 -1.22 0.62 6.41
C TYR A 38 -1.66 1.02 4.99
N ARG A 39 -2.21 0.05 4.24
CA ARG A 39 -2.83 0.26 2.94
C ARG A 39 -4.26 -0.27 2.96
N SER A 40 -5.11 0.38 2.19
CA SER A 40 -6.54 0.03 2.05
C SER A 40 -6.83 -0.57 0.69
N ASP A 41 -5.91 -1.37 0.15
CA ASP A 41 -6.01 -1.83 -1.24
C ASP A 41 -6.97 -3.01 -1.40
N TYR A 42 -7.01 -3.91 -0.42
CA TYR A 42 -7.76 -5.16 -0.51
C TYR A 42 -8.41 -5.55 0.82
N LEU A 43 -9.66 -5.97 0.72
CA LEU A 43 -10.37 -6.82 1.66
C LEU A 43 -10.79 -8.07 0.87
N ILE A 44 -10.34 -9.24 1.31
CA ILE A 44 -10.50 -10.51 0.60
C ILE A 44 -11.24 -11.49 1.50
N VAL A 45 -12.40 -11.94 1.04
CA VAL A 45 -13.28 -12.88 1.75
C VAL A 45 -13.49 -14.10 0.87
N LYS A 46 -13.39 -15.29 1.44
CA LYS A 46 -13.75 -16.55 0.78
C LYS A 46 -14.98 -17.11 1.46
N THR A 47 -16.04 -17.41 0.72
CA THR A 47 -17.27 -17.87 1.36
C THR A 47 -17.21 -19.31 1.83
N ASN A 48 -16.39 -20.15 1.18
CA ASN A 48 -16.34 -21.61 1.39
C ASN A 48 -17.69 -22.33 1.20
N ASP A 49 -18.71 -21.60 0.74
CA ASP A 49 -20.08 -22.06 0.61
C ASP A 49 -20.65 -21.54 -0.70
N SER A 50 -20.87 -22.46 -1.64
CA SER A 50 -21.39 -22.17 -2.97
C SER A 50 -22.85 -21.76 -2.97
N SER A 51 -23.57 -21.92 -1.86
CA SER A 51 -24.94 -21.42 -1.70
C SER A 51 -25.00 -19.93 -1.41
N ILE A 52 -23.89 -19.34 -0.91
CA ILE A 52 -23.82 -17.91 -0.67
C ILE A 52 -23.83 -17.17 -2.01
N SER A 53 -24.89 -16.39 -2.19
CA SER A 53 -25.21 -15.67 -3.41
C SER A 53 -24.78 -14.21 -3.39
N GLY A 54 -24.63 -13.62 -2.20
CA GLY A 54 -24.16 -12.25 -2.02
C GLY A 54 -23.53 -12.00 -0.65
N ILE A 55 -22.74 -10.94 -0.56
CA ILE A 55 -22.05 -10.51 0.65
C ILE A 55 -22.37 -9.04 0.92
N LYS A 56 -22.68 -8.71 2.18
CA LYS A 56 -22.77 -7.33 2.67
C LYS A 56 -21.59 -7.04 3.59
N LEU A 57 -21.01 -5.86 3.44
CA LEU A 57 -19.91 -5.39 4.27
C LEU A 57 -20.37 -4.16 5.03
N THR A 58 -20.08 -4.09 6.32
CA THR A 58 -20.34 -2.92 7.15
C THR A 58 -19.03 -2.48 7.80
N VAL A 59 -18.58 -1.28 7.50
CA VAL A 59 -17.37 -0.68 8.08
C VAL A 59 -17.78 0.52 8.92
N ASN A 60 -17.45 0.52 10.22
CA ASN A 60 -17.81 1.60 11.15
C ASN A 60 -19.32 1.96 11.13
N GLY A 61 -20.18 0.97 10.90
CA GLY A 61 -21.63 1.15 10.79
C GLY A 61 -22.13 1.64 9.43
N VAL A 62 -21.24 1.86 8.46
CA VAL A 62 -21.60 2.20 7.08
C VAL A 62 -21.72 0.92 6.27
N ASP A 63 -22.92 0.69 5.75
CA ASP A 63 -23.26 -0.50 4.96
C ASP A 63 -22.88 -0.35 3.48
N SER A 64 -22.37 -1.43 2.90
CA SER A 64 -22.35 -1.61 1.45
C SER A 64 -23.72 -2.10 0.94
N GLU A 65 -23.93 -1.98 -0.36
CA GLU A 65 -24.94 -2.80 -1.05
C GLU A 65 -24.58 -4.30 -0.93
N ILE A 66 -25.55 -5.18 -1.16
CA ILE A 66 -25.27 -6.62 -1.23
C ILE A 66 -24.56 -6.92 -2.55
N LEU A 67 -23.27 -7.22 -2.46
CA LEU A 67 -22.41 -7.56 -3.56
C LEU A 67 -22.75 -8.97 -4.05
N GLN A 68 -23.33 -9.09 -5.25
CA GLN A 68 -23.73 -10.37 -5.82
C GLN A 68 -22.51 -11.14 -6.35
N ILE A 69 -22.34 -12.38 -5.90
CA ILE A 69 -21.23 -13.28 -6.29
C ILE A 69 -21.75 -14.60 -6.89
N SER A 70 -23.05 -14.71 -7.12
CA SER A 70 -23.73 -15.91 -7.62
C SER A 70 -23.65 -16.07 -9.14
N SER A 71 -23.33 -15.01 -9.90
CA SER A 71 -23.38 -15.08 -11.35
C SER A 71 -22.36 -16.07 -11.91
N SER A 72 -22.72 -16.76 -12.99
CA SER A 72 -21.85 -17.74 -13.63
C SER A 72 -20.52 -17.11 -14.07
N ASP A 73 -20.57 -15.87 -14.55
CA ASP A 73 -19.38 -15.17 -15.03
C ASP A 73 -18.48 -14.72 -13.88
N TYR A 74 -19.06 -14.29 -12.77
CA TYR A 74 -18.30 -14.02 -11.55
C TYR A 74 -17.59 -15.28 -11.06
N ARG A 75 -18.31 -16.40 -10.94
CA ARG A 75 -17.75 -17.65 -10.42
C ARG A 75 -16.67 -18.26 -11.32
N LYS A 76 -16.73 -18.04 -12.63
CA LYS A 76 -15.64 -18.44 -13.54
C LYS A 76 -14.35 -17.68 -13.24
N LEU A 77 -14.44 -16.42 -12.83
CA LEU A 77 -13.29 -15.54 -12.64
C LEU A 77 -12.74 -15.58 -11.21
N PHE A 78 -13.63 -15.57 -10.22
CA PHE A 78 -13.29 -15.39 -8.80
C PHE A 78 -13.73 -16.55 -7.91
N GLN A 79 -14.37 -17.58 -8.48
CA GLN A 79 -14.95 -18.69 -7.73
C GLN A 79 -15.87 -18.17 -6.60
N ASP A 80 -15.54 -18.47 -5.35
CA ASP A 80 -16.23 -18.10 -4.12
C ASP A 80 -15.47 -16.99 -3.35
N ILE A 81 -14.56 -16.28 -4.01
CA ILE A 81 -13.74 -15.21 -3.44
C ILE A 81 -14.35 -13.85 -3.81
N LEU A 82 -14.48 -12.97 -2.82
CA LEU A 82 -14.76 -11.56 -2.98
C LEU A 82 -13.49 -10.75 -2.69
N ILE A 83 -13.10 -9.88 -3.63
CA ILE A 83 -12.00 -8.93 -3.47
C ILE A 83 -12.57 -7.53 -3.66
N VAL A 84 -12.47 -6.68 -2.63
CA VAL A 84 -12.93 -5.28 -2.70
C VAL A 84 -11.91 -4.34 -2.10
N GLN A 85 -12.05 -3.05 -2.42
CA GLN A 85 -11.26 -1.99 -1.81
C GLN A 85 -12.08 -1.33 -0.68
N PRO A 86 -11.74 -1.57 0.60
CA PRO A 86 -12.41 -0.88 1.70
C PRO A 86 -11.95 0.58 1.83
N VAL A 87 -12.72 1.38 2.56
CA VAL A 87 -12.32 2.70 3.04
C VAL A 87 -12.22 2.60 4.57
N TRP A 88 -11.04 2.89 5.12
CA TRP A 88 -10.78 2.84 6.56
C TRP A 88 -10.58 4.24 7.14
N ASP A 89 -11.11 4.46 8.34
CA ASP A 89 -10.75 5.60 9.16
C ASP A 89 -9.42 5.35 9.86
N ALA A 90 -8.60 6.39 10.05
CA ALA A 90 -7.34 6.24 10.78
C ALA A 90 -7.61 5.77 12.22
N GLY A 91 -6.92 4.71 12.66
CA GLY A 91 -7.13 4.07 13.96
C GLY A 91 -7.96 2.79 13.87
N LYS A 92 -8.77 2.55 14.90
CA LYS A 92 -9.55 1.31 15.03
C LYS A 92 -10.83 1.37 14.19
N ASN A 93 -11.07 0.34 13.38
CA ASN A 93 -12.27 0.17 12.57
C ASN A 93 -13.01 -1.11 12.96
N THR A 94 -14.34 -1.06 12.98
CA THR A 94 -15.19 -2.25 13.10
C THR A 94 -15.55 -2.76 11.71
N LEU A 95 -15.49 -4.08 11.52
CA LEU A 95 -15.83 -4.75 10.27
C LEU A 95 -16.83 -5.87 10.55
N LEU A 96 -17.97 -5.83 9.88
CA LEU A 96 -18.95 -6.90 9.83
C LEU A 96 -19.12 -7.37 8.38
N ILE A 97 -19.08 -8.67 8.19
CA ILE A 97 -19.21 -9.35 6.89
C ILE A 97 -20.38 -10.31 7.00
N GLU A 98 -21.42 -10.12 6.21
CA GLU A 98 -22.62 -10.94 6.23
C GLU A 98 -22.80 -11.66 4.89
N GLY A 99 -22.94 -12.97 4.92
CA GLY A 99 -23.19 -13.82 3.75
C GLY A 99 -24.68 -14.12 3.59
N TYR A 100 -25.18 -13.99 2.36
CA TYR A 100 -26.59 -14.13 2.03
C TYR A 100 -26.84 -15.23 0.99
N ASN A 101 -27.86 -16.05 1.22
CA ASN A 101 -28.42 -16.98 0.23
C ASN A 101 -29.87 -16.56 -0.06
N GLY A 102 -30.16 -16.14 -1.29
CA GLY A 102 -31.52 -15.76 -1.70
C GLY A 102 -32.12 -14.63 -0.85
N GLY A 103 -31.29 -13.70 -0.36
CA GLY A 103 -31.71 -12.58 0.49
C GLY A 103 -31.80 -12.91 1.99
N GLN A 104 -31.65 -14.17 2.40
CA GLN A 104 -31.55 -14.55 3.82
C GLN A 104 -30.09 -14.58 4.28
N LYS A 105 -29.81 -13.97 5.43
CA LYS A 105 -28.49 -14.05 6.06
C LYS A 105 -28.26 -15.48 6.57
N VAL A 106 -27.17 -16.09 6.13
CA VAL A 106 -26.79 -17.46 6.51
C VAL A 106 -25.54 -17.52 7.37
N GLN A 107 -24.63 -16.56 7.22
CA GLN A 107 -23.37 -16.53 7.97
C GLN A 107 -22.93 -15.08 8.24
N SER A 108 -22.12 -14.88 9.29
CA SER A 108 -21.52 -13.57 9.58
C SER A 108 -20.17 -13.67 10.28
N ILE A 109 -19.25 -12.77 9.96
CA ILE A 109 -17.96 -12.57 10.63
C ILE A 109 -17.93 -11.13 11.15
N ALA A 110 -17.57 -10.94 12.42
CA ALA A 110 -17.38 -9.62 13.01
C ALA A 110 -15.98 -9.51 13.61
N THR A 111 -15.23 -8.48 13.23
CA THR A 111 -13.86 -8.27 13.70
C THR A 111 -13.51 -6.79 13.77
N GLU A 112 -12.31 -6.48 14.25
CA GLU A 112 -11.76 -5.13 14.25
C GLU A 112 -10.44 -5.11 13.48
N ILE A 113 -10.25 -4.08 12.67
CA ILE A 113 -9.03 -3.83 11.90
C ILE A 113 -8.46 -2.46 12.30
N PHE A 114 -7.16 -2.40 12.57
CA PHE A 114 -6.49 -1.13 12.83
C PHE A 114 -5.84 -0.58 11.56
N TYR A 115 -6.18 0.64 11.16
CA TYR A 115 -5.61 1.30 9.99
C TYR A 115 -4.62 2.39 10.39
N ASN A 116 -3.35 2.25 10.00
CA ASN A 116 -2.33 3.28 10.18
C ASN A 116 -1.67 3.64 8.85
N PRO A 117 -2.09 4.74 8.18
CA PRO A 117 -1.51 5.14 6.88
C PRO A 117 -0.04 5.52 6.95
N LEU A 118 0.51 5.79 8.15
CA LEU A 118 1.93 6.11 8.32
C LEU A 118 2.84 4.87 8.24
N GLY A 119 2.27 3.67 8.37
CA GLY A 119 3.04 2.41 8.36
C GLY A 119 3.95 2.21 9.58
N ASP A 120 3.82 3.03 10.61
CA ASP A 120 4.62 2.95 11.83
C ASP A 120 3.98 1.98 12.83
N ARG A 121 4.64 0.82 13.06
CA ARG A 121 4.19 -0.20 14.01
C ARG A 121 4.13 0.32 15.45
N SER A 122 4.94 1.31 15.84
CA SER A 122 4.96 1.85 17.20
C SER A 122 3.68 2.59 17.60
N LEU A 123 2.91 3.04 16.60
CA LEU A 123 1.62 3.70 16.77
C LEU A 123 0.43 2.73 16.77
N VAL A 124 0.68 1.43 16.64
CA VAL A 124 -0.35 0.39 16.56
C VAL A 124 -0.48 -0.31 17.92
N PRO A 125 -1.69 -0.42 18.49
CA PRO A 125 -1.90 -1.17 19.72
C PRO A 125 -1.48 -2.64 19.61
N GLN A 126 -0.94 -3.20 20.71
CA GLN A 126 -0.31 -4.53 20.70
C GLN A 126 -1.28 -5.66 20.38
N GLU A 127 -2.57 -5.48 20.67
CA GLU A 127 -3.63 -6.44 20.38
C GLU A 127 -3.88 -6.64 18.88
N PHE A 128 -3.43 -5.72 18.02
CA PHE A 128 -3.51 -5.89 16.58
C PHE A 128 -2.23 -6.53 16.04
N ILE A 129 -2.36 -7.68 15.38
CA ILE A 129 -1.22 -8.42 14.83
C ILE A 129 -0.85 -7.96 13.42
N GLU A 130 0.41 -8.15 13.03
CA GLU A 130 0.80 -7.99 11.63
C GLU A 130 0.09 -9.02 10.76
N THR A 131 -0.46 -8.57 9.63
CA THR A 131 -1.05 -9.45 8.62
C THR A 131 -0.24 -9.37 7.33
N THR A 132 -0.10 -10.50 6.65
CA THR A 132 0.58 -10.59 5.36
C THR A 132 -0.29 -11.39 4.40
N LEU A 133 -0.67 -10.77 3.29
CA LEU A 133 -1.45 -11.44 2.24
C LEU A 133 -0.67 -12.62 1.65
N HIS A 134 0.58 -12.42 1.28
CA HIS A 134 1.47 -13.47 0.77
C HIS A 134 2.01 -14.32 1.93
N SER A 135 1.18 -15.25 2.39
CA SER A 135 1.58 -16.32 3.32
C SER A 135 1.50 -17.66 2.60
N ALA A 136 2.23 -18.68 3.10
CA ALA A 136 2.18 -20.01 2.50
C ALA A 136 0.76 -20.58 2.44
N GLU A 137 -0.10 -20.21 3.38
CA GLU A 137 -1.49 -20.67 3.44
C GLU A 137 -2.38 -19.90 2.45
N ASN A 138 -2.30 -18.56 2.46
CA ASN A 138 -3.10 -17.73 1.56
C ASN A 138 -2.72 -17.95 0.08
N GLU A 139 -1.44 -18.17 -0.21
CA GLU A 139 -0.99 -18.44 -1.58
C GLU A 139 -1.60 -19.73 -2.15
N LYS A 140 -1.87 -20.76 -1.34
CA LYS A 140 -2.53 -21.99 -1.83
C LYS A 140 -3.93 -21.71 -2.36
N ILE A 141 -4.65 -20.78 -1.73
CA ILE A 141 -6.01 -20.38 -2.14
C ILE A 141 -5.95 -19.73 -3.53
N CYS A 142 -4.97 -18.86 -3.75
CA CYS A 142 -4.80 -18.17 -5.02
C CYS A 142 -4.13 -19.03 -6.10
N ALA A 143 -3.30 -20.01 -5.72
CA ALA A 143 -2.51 -20.85 -6.63
C ALA A 143 -3.35 -21.76 -7.53
N ILE A 144 -4.64 -21.92 -7.21
CA ILE A 144 -5.60 -22.63 -8.06
C ILE A 144 -5.78 -21.91 -9.41
N CYS A 145 -5.73 -20.57 -9.40
CA CYS A 145 -5.93 -19.73 -10.59
C CYS A 145 -4.66 -18.97 -11.01
N HIS A 146 -3.78 -18.63 -10.06
CA HIS A 146 -2.61 -17.78 -10.28
C HIS A 146 -1.29 -18.55 -10.11
N VAL A 147 -0.27 -18.17 -10.88
CA VAL A 147 1.10 -18.66 -10.65
C VAL A 147 1.71 -17.90 -9.48
N MET A 148 1.71 -18.50 -8.29
CA MET A 148 2.26 -17.89 -7.07
C MET A 148 3.78 -18.12 -6.89
N THR A 149 4.43 -18.74 -7.87
CA THR A 149 5.88 -18.96 -7.86
C THR A 149 6.62 -17.83 -8.56
N ALA A 150 7.34 -17.06 -7.75
CA ALA A 150 8.37 -16.16 -8.23
C ALA A 150 9.54 -16.99 -8.82
N SER A 151 9.70 -17.02 -10.14
CA SER A 151 10.91 -17.52 -10.83
C SER A 151 11.72 -16.38 -11.42
N SER A 152 12.99 -16.28 -11.02
CA SER A 152 13.99 -15.32 -11.51
C SER A 152 14.43 -15.61 -12.95
N ASP A 153 14.21 -16.85 -13.41
CA ASP A 153 14.68 -17.33 -14.72
C ASP A 153 13.73 -16.97 -15.86
N LYS A 154 12.51 -16.52 -15.52
CA LYS A 154 11.55 -16.00 -16.49
C LYS A 154 11.80 -14.51 -16.67
N LYS A 155 12.44 -14.16 -17.79
CA LYS A 155 12.59 -12.78 -18.28
C LYS A 155 11.28 -11.98 -18.10
N ALA A 156 11.43 -10.72 -17.72
CA ALA A 156 10.43 -9.66 -17.68
C ALA A 156 9.23 -9.95 -18.60
N SER A 157 8.07 -10.24 -18.03
CA SER A 157 6.84 -10.35 -18.82
C SER A 157 6.52 -8.97 -19.38
N GLN A 158 6.51 -8.78 -20.70
CA GLN A 158 6.29 -7.46 -21.31
C GLN A 158 4.82 -6.97 -21.25
N ASN A 159 3.93 -7.72 -20.60
CA ASN A 159 2.51 -7.39 -20.51
C ASN A 159 2.01 -7.51 -19.05
N PRO A 160 1.34 -6.46 -18.51
CA PRO A 160 0.78 -6.50 -17.16
C PRO A 160 -0.19 -7.67 -16.92
N ALA A 161 -0.94 -8.06 -17.95
CA ALA A 161 -1.91 -9.16 -17.87
C ALA A 161 -1.26 -10.53 -17.68
N SER A 162 0.02 -10.68 -18.04
CA SER A 162 0.78 -11.92 -17.86
C SER A 162 1.71 -11.89 -16.65
N SER A 163 1.78 -10.77 -15.91
CA SER A 163 2.49 -10.71 -14.64
C SER A 163 1.60 -11.24 -13.51
N PRO A 164 1.98 -12.34 -12.84
CA PRO A 164 1.20 -12.84 -11.71
C PRO A 164 1.10 -11.82 -10.58
N CYS A 165 2.13 -10.97 -10.42
CA CYS A 165 2.14 -9.94 -9.39
C CYS A 165 1.28 -8.73 -9.78
N ALA A 166 1.41 -8.24 -11.02
CA ALA A 166 0.74 -7.01 -11.42
C ALA A 166 -0.75 -7.21 -11.66
N THR A 167 -1.25 -8.43 -11.91
CA THR A 167 -2.71 -8.67 -12.02
C THR A 167 -3.47 -8.16 -10.80
N CYS A 168 -2.95 -8.40 -9.60
CA CYS A 168 -3.44 -7.80 -8.35
C CYS A 168 -2.80 -6.44 -8.10
N HIS A 169 -1.47 -6.32 -8.12
CA HIS A 169 -0.77 -5.10 -7.71
C HIS A 169 -0.67 -4.01 -8.80
N GLN A 170 -1.71 -3.82 -9.62
CA GLN A 170 -1.71 -2.88 -10.74
C GLN A 170 -1.40 -1.44 -10.33
N LYS A 171 -1.84 -1.04 -9.13
CA LYS A 171 -1.61 0.31 -8.59
C LYS A 171 -0.13 0.66 -8.40
N LEU A 172 0.75 -0.34 -8.25
CA LEU A 172 2.20 -0.10 -8.12
C LEU A 172 2.81 0.41 -9.43
N VAL A 173 2.21 0.08 -10.57
CA VAL A 173 2.77 0.35 -11.91
C VAL A 173 1.86 1.24 -12.76
N LYS A 174 0.59 1.37 -12.41
CA LYS A 174 -0.40 2.23 -13.07
C LYS A 174 -0.41 3.63 -12.44
N VAL A 175 0.76 4.27 -12.42
CA VAL A 175 1.00 5.63 -11.93
C VAL A 175 1.43 6.51 -13.10
N LYS A 176 1.38 7.84 -12.94
CA LYS A 176 1.75 8.79 -14.01
C LYS A 176 3.20 8.66 -14.47
N TYR A 177 4.13 8.40 -13.54
CA TYR A 177 5.54 8.18 -13.82
C TYR A 177 5.97 6.83 -13.25
N PRO A 178 5.76 5.73 -14.00
CA PRO A 178 6.17 4.40 -13.56
C PRO A 178 7.69 4.25 -13.68
N HIS A 179 8.29 3.43 -12.82
CA HIS A 179 9.75 3.24 -12.76
C HIS A 179 10.14 1.83 -13.20
N GLU A 180 11.19 1.70 -14.02
CA GLU A 180 11.84 0.41 -14.25
C GLU A 180 12.64 0.00 -13.01
N PRO A 181 12.67 -1.29 -12.60
CA PRO A 181 12.20 -2.47 -13.33
C PRO A 181 10.71 -2.82 -13.11
N ALA A 182 9.99 -2.08 -12.26
CA ALA A 182 8.61 -2.38 -11.90
C ALA A 182 7.64 -2.29 -13.09
N VAL A 183 7.78 -1.28 -13.95
CA VAL A 183 6.96 -1.11 -15.17
C VAL A 183 7.16 -2.24 -16.19
N ASN A 184 8.31 -2.89 -16.16
CA ASN A 184 8.61 -4.08 -16.98
C ASN A 184 8.24 -5.38 -16.27
N PHE A 185 7.51 -5.31 -15.15
CA PHE A 185 7.01 -6.45 -14.40
C PHE A 185 8.10 -7.39 -13.86
N SER A 186 9.31 -6.87 -13.73
CA SER A 186 10.47 -7.56 -13.15
C SER A 186 10.50 -7.40 -11.63
N CYS A 187 9.36 -7.69 -10.99
CA CYS A 187 9.18 -7.53 -9.54
C CYS A 187 10.27 -8.29 -8.76
N GLN A 188 10.68 -9.44 -9.29
CA GLN A 188 11.62 -10.34 -8.63
C GLN A 188 13.08 -9.89 -8.63
N TYR A 189 13.41 -8.85 -9.40
CA TYR A 189 14.75 -8.26 -9.33
C TYR A 189 15.02 -7.72 -7.91
N CYS A 190 13.99 -7.11 -7.31
CA CYS A 190 14.06 -6.54 -5.97
C CYS A 190 13.40 -7.44 -4.92
N HIS A 191 12.25 -8.05 -5.26
CA HIS A 191 11.46 -8.87 -4.35
C HIS A 191 11.87 -10.34 -4.45
N VAL A 192 12.29 -10.92 -3.33
CA VAL A 192 12.65 -12.34 -3.27
C VAL A 192 11.63 -13.11 -2.46
N LYS A 193 11.59 -14.43 -2.67
CA LYS A 193 10.81 -15.31 -1.81
C LYS A 193 11.48 -15.39 -0.43
N THR A 194 10.86 -14.82 0.60
CA THR A 194 11.30 -14.97 2.01
C THR A 194 10.21 -15.66 2.82
N ASP A 195 10.40 -15.85 4.13
CA ASP A 195 9.36 -16.47 4.96
C ASP A 195 8.27 -15.49 5.40
N LYS A 196 8.64 -14.25 5.78
CA LYS A 196 7.70 -13.20 6.26
C LYS A 196 8.29 -11.79 6.05
N PRO A 197 7.71 -10.92 5.18
CA PRO A 197 6.64 -11.18 4.22
C PRO A 197 7.16 -11.96 3.01
N ARG A 198 6.38 -12.89 2.48
CA ARG A 198 6.88 -13.91 1.54
C ARG A 198 7.41 -13.40 0.19
N HIS A 199 7.15 -12.14 -0.16
CA HIS A 199 7.75 -11.43 -1.30
C HIS A 199 8.42 -10.12 -0.86
N GLY A 200 9.22 -10.18 0.20
CA GLY A 200 9.98 -9.05 0.72
C GLY A 200 11.14 -8.64 -0.18
N THR A 201 11.58 -7.39 -0.05
CA THR A 201 12.79 -6.91 -0.72
C THR A 201 14.02 -7.42 0.04
N ALA A 202 14.91 -8.16 -0.61
CA ALA A 202 16.08 -8.77 0.05
C ALA A 202 17.07 -7.72 0.60
N ARG A 203 17.16 -6.57 -0.07
CA ARG A 203 18.07 -5.47 0.25
C ARG A 203 17.29 -4.16 0.10
N ARG A 204 17.17 -3.38 1.17
CA ARG A 204 16.50 -2.06 1.16
C ARG A 204 17.47 -0.90 1.30
N ASP A 205 18.76 -1.19 1.38
CA ASP A 205 19.80 -0.16 1.35
C ASP A 205 20.10 0.27 -0.10
N SER A 206 20.93 1.30 -0.24
CA SER A 206 21.26 1.87 -1.54
C SER A 206 21.91 0.89 -2.50
N THR A 207 22.52 -0.22 -2.04
CA THR A 207 23.24 -1.15 -2.92
C THR A 207 22.35 -1.68 -4.05
N LEU A 208 21.07 -1.93 -3.77
CA LEU A 208 20.12 -2.35 -4.81
C LEU A 208 19.90 -1.28 -5.87
N CYS A 209 19.85 0.00 -5.48
CA CYS A 209 19.64 1.10 -6.40
C CYS A 209 20.88 1.36 -7.27
N VAL A 210 22.09 1.23 -6.70
CA VAL A 210 23.34 1.59 -7.39
C VAL A 210 23.79 0.56 -8.42
N GLU A 211 23.22 -0.65 -8.40
CA GLU A 211 23.44 -1.67 -9.45
C GLU A 211 23.12 -1.12 -10.84
N CYS A 212 22.09 -0.26 -10.93
CA CYS A 212 21.72 0.43 -12.16
C CYS A 212 22.00 1.95 -12.11
N HIS A 213 21.85 2.60 -10.96
CA HIS A 213 22.05 4.05 -10.80
C HIS A 213 23.46 4.42 -10.32
N SER A 214 24.48 3.80 -10.91
CA SER A 214 25.90 4.06 -10.59
C SER A 214 26.27 5.51 -10.85
N ASP A 215 25.85 6.08 -11.98
CA ASP A 215 26.12 7.48 -12.35
C ASP A 215 25.67 8.47 -11.28
N LYS A 216 24.44 8.29 -10.77
CA LYS A 216 23.90 9.17 -9.74
C LYS A 216 24.67 9.02 -8.44
N THR A 217 25.04 7.78 -8.11
CA THR A 217 25.83 7.48 -6.91
C THR A 217 27.22 8.12 -7.00
N ASP A 218 27.84 8.09 -8.17
CA ASP A 218 29.15 8.70 -8.38
C ASP A 218 29.09 10.23 -8.35
N GLU A 219 28.00 10.84 -8.80
CA GLU A 219 27.71 12.25 -8.59
C GLU A 219 27.61 12.58 -7.09
N ILE A 220 26.85 11.78 -6.33
CA ILE A 220 26.68 11.95 -4.87
C ILE A 220 28.00 11.77 -4.13
N LYS A 221 28.83 10.80 -4.53
CA LYS A 221 30.16 10.58 -3.94
C LYS A 221 31.08 11.80 -4.08
N LYS A 222 30.96 12.56 -5.18
CA LYS A 222 31.71 13.80 -5.43
C LYS A 222 31.25 14.97 -4.57
N ASN A 223 30.11 14.88 -3.90
CA ASN A 223 29.64 15.95 -3.03
C ASN A 223 30.38 15.93 -1.69
N THR A 224 30.94 17.08 -1.31
CA THR A 224 31.59 17.31 0.00
C THR A 224 30.61 17.10 1.15
N PHE A 225 29.38 17.59 0.99
CA PHE A 225 28.30 17.47 1.98
C PHE A 225 27.18 16.63 1.38
N LYS A 226 26.80 15.56 2.07
CA LYS A 226 25.70 14.66 1.66
C LYS A 226 24.50 14.88 2.56
N HIS A 227 23.31 14.83 1.98
CA HIS A 227 22.09 14.89 2.78
C HIS A 227 21.96 13.61 3.61
N GLY A 228 21.56 13.71 4.89
CA GLY A 228 21.60 12.60 5.85
C GLY A 228 20.97 11.29 5.36
N PRO A 229 19.71 11.29 4.89
CA PRO A 229 19.08 10.09 4.33
C PRO A 229 19.85 9.50 3.14
N VAL A 230 20.41 10.35 2.30
CA VAL A 230 21.18 9.93 1.12
C VAL A 230 22.53 9.35 1.51
N ALA A 231 23.20 9.94 2.50
CA ALA A 231 24.44 9.40 3.06
C ALA A 231 24.23 8.03 3.73
N ALA A 232 23.05 7.80 4.30
CA ALA A 232 22.63 6.52 4.88
C ALA A 232 22.08 5.51 3.84
N GLY A 233 22.01 5.89 2.56
CA GLY A 233 21.51 5.02 1.49
C GLY A 233 20.00 4.83 1.47
N TYR A 234 19.23 5.68 2.14
CA TYR A 234 17.77 5.59 2.21
C TYR A 234 17.06 6.36 1.09
N CYS A 235 17.26 5.89 -0.15
CA CYS A 235 16.65 6.49 -1.34
C CYS A 235 15.11 6.48 -1.28
N GLU A 236 14.53 5.40 -0.74
CA GLU A 236 13.08 5.17 -0.68
C GLU A 236 12.32 6.08 0.29
N ILE A 237 13.02 6.86 1.13
CA ILE A 237 12.36 7.85 2.01
C ILE A 237 11.70 8.95 1.17
N CYS A 238 12.36 9.37 0.09
CA CYS A 238 11.88 10.41 -0.81
C CYS A 238 11.28 9.84 -2.10
N HIS A 239 11.88 8.77 -2.62
CA HIS A 239 11.49 8.16 -3.89
C HIS A 239 10.64 6.89 -3.68
N ASP A 240 9.79 6.58 -4.65
CA ASP A 240 9.10 5.31 -4.77
C ASP A 240 9.74 4.48 -5.88
N ALA A 241 10.29 3.31 -5.52
CA ALA A 241 11.01 2.45 -6.45
C ALA A 241 10.10 1.80 -7.51
N HIS A 242 8.79 1.77 -7.29
CA HIS A 242 7.81 1.26 -8.26
C HIS A 242 7.38 2.36 -9.25
N GLY A 243 7.48 3.62 -8.84
CA GLY A 243 7.03 4.81 -9.57
C GLY A 243 6.01 5.61 -8.75
N SER A 244 5.66 6.81 -9.22
CA SER A 244 4.66 7.63 -8.56
C SER A 244 3.96 8.61 -9.50
N ASP A 245 2.97 9.34 -8.98
CA ASP A 245 2.29 10.40 -9.73
C ASP A 245 3.09 11.73 -9.77
N PHE A 246 4.24 11.77 -9.10
CA PHE A 246 5.06 12.97 -8.94
C PHE A 246 6.38 12.83 -9.72
N PRO A 247 6.83 13.88 -10.43
CA PRO A 247 8.07 13.82 -11.23
C PRO A 247 9.28 13.41 -10.40
N GLY A 248 10.15 12.55 -10.97
CA GLY A 248 11.30 12.00 -10.25
C GLY A 248 10.91 10.89 -9.26
N PHE A 249 9.75 10.27 -9.45
CA PHE A 249 9.24 9.17 -8.63
C PHE A 249 9.11 9.55 -7.15
N MET A 250 8.78 10.80 -6.86
CA MET A 250 8.69 11.28 -5.47
C MET A 250 7.49 10.67 -4.77
N ARG A 251 7.57 10.36 -3.46
CA ARG A 251 6.44 9.84 -2.69
C ARG A 251 5.30 10.84 -2.49
N ARG A 252 5.59 12.13 -2.59
CA ARG A 252 4.68 13.27 -2.38
C ARG A 252 5.09 14.44 -3.27
N PRO A 253 4.28 15.51 -3.36
CA PRO A 253 4.74 16.77 -3.93
C PRO A 253 6.04 17.23 -3.28
N ILE A 254 6.92 17.85 -4.07
CA ILE A 254 8.32 18.05 -3.72
C ILE A 254 8.53 18.77 -2.38
N ASN A 255 7.76 19.82 -2.10
CA ASN A 255 7.86 20.56 -0.86
C ASN A 255 7.27 19.79 0.31
N GLU A 256 6.20 19.03 0.10
CA GLU A 256 5.57 18.23 1.16
C GLU A 256 6.50 17.11 1.64
N VAL A 257 7.27 16.49 0.73
CA VAL A 257 8.31 15.51 1.11
C VAL A 257 9.39 16.18 1.96
N CYS A 258 9.80 17.40 1.65
CA CYS A 258 10.81 18.10 2.45
C CYS A 258 10.25 18.49 3.83
N LEU A 259 9.03 19.02 3.85
CA LEU A 259 8.37 19.52 5.06
C LEU A 259 7.91 18.42 6.00
N SER A 260 7.82 17.16 5.56
CA SER A 260 7.56 16.05 6.47
C SER A 260 8.67 15.81 7.50
N CYS A 261 9.89 16.29 7.22
CA CYS A 261 11.01 16.26 8.17
C CYS A 261 11.46 17.68 8.57
N HIS A 262 11.35 18.65 7.65
CA HIS A 262 11.77 20.03 7.87
C HIS A 262 10.60 20.96 8.19
N GLU A 263 9.64 20.50 8.99
CA GLU A 263 8.38 21.19 9.29
C GLU A 263 8.57 22.65 9.74
N LYS A 264 9.57 22.92 10.58
CA LYS A 264 9.87 24.27 11.08
C LYS A 264 10.18 25.27 9.97
N ILE A 265 10.72 24.82 8.83
CA ILE A 265 11.02 25.69 7.68
C ILE A 265 9.73 26.20 7.05
N GLY A 266 8.67 25.38 7.01
CA GLY A 266 7.38 25.78 6.44
C GLY A 266 6.58 26.75 7.32
N LYS A 267 6.96 26.91 8.59
CA LYS A 267 6.25 27.74 9.59
C LYS A 267 6.85 29.13 9.78
N GLY A 268 7.99 29.42 9.16
CA GLY A 268 8.71 30.68 9.34
C GLY A 268 9.26 31.23 8.04
N PRO A 269 9.76 32.47 8.03
CA PRO A 269 10.40 33.02 6.86
C PRO A 269 11.68 32.25 6.53
N HIS A 270 11.78 31.72 5.32
CA HIS A 270 12.95 31.02 4.82
C HIS A 270 13.67 31.88 3.78
N VAL A 271 14.97 32.14 4.01
CA VAL A 271 15.80 33.10 3.24
C VAL A 271 15.19 34.50 3.24
N LEU A 272 15.59 35.31 4.23
CA LEU A 272 15.15 36.70 4.36
C LEU A 272 15.78 37.58 3.29
N ARG A 273 14.95 38.32 2.55
CA ARG A 273 15.41 39.40 1.69
C ARG A 273 14.99 40.73 2.32
N ASN A 274 15.96 41.51 2.77
CA ASN A 274 15.81 42.87 3.30
C ASN A 274 15.01 43.02 4.62
N THR A 275 14.91 44.27 5.07
CA THR A 275 14.26 44.76 6.30
C THR A 275 12.76 44.48 6.41
N SER A 276 12.10 44.02 5.34
CA SER A 276 10.66 43.72 5.28
C SER A 276 10.28 42.36 5.87
N GLN A 277 11.27 41.59 6.35
CA GLN A 277 11.12 40.29 7.04
C GLN A 277 10.34 39.20 6.27
N LYS A 278 10.00 39.41 5.00
CA LYS A 278 9.35 38.40 4.17
C LYS A 278 10.40 37.49 3.53
N GLY A 279 10.32 36.19 3.81
CA GLY A 279 11.17 35.17 3.21
C GLY A 279 10.85 34.92 1.73
N HIS A 280 11.66 34.10 1.06
CA HIS A 280 11.31 33.61 -0.28
C HIS A 280 10.09 32.69 -0.21
N PRO A 281 9.18 32.75 -1.19
CA PRO A 281 8.06 31.84 -1.27
C PRO A 281 8.55 30.41 -1.49
N LEU A 282 7.96 29.45 -0.79
CA LEU A 282 8.27 28.03 -0.98
C LEU A 282 7.41 27.38 -2.08
N SER A 283 6.28 28.00 -2.44
CA SER A 283 5.35 27.56 -3.50
C SER A 283 4.56 28.75 -4.08
N GLY A 284 3.74 28.51 -5.08
CA GLY A 284 2.78 29.45 -5.68
C GLY A 284 3.41 30.53 -6.57
N LYS A 285 4.71 30.46 -6.83
CA LYS A 285 5.44 31.37 -7.73
C LYS A 285 6.21 30.57 -8.77
N ASN A 286 6.40 31.16 -9.95
CA ASN A 286 7.22 30.54 -10.99
C ASN A 286 8.69 30.61 -10.61
N ASP A 287 9.38 29.50 -10.85
CA ASP A 287 10.82 29.39 -10.78
C ASP A 287 11.43 30.13 -11.98
N ILE A 288 12.23 31.15 -11.67
CA ILE A 288 12.95 31.96 -12.66
C ILE A 288 14.42 31.56 -12.79
N SER A 289 14.86 30.56 -12.02
CA SER A 289 16.23 30.05 -12.11
C SER A 289 16.48 29.37 -13.46
N PRO A 290 17.71 29.42 -13.99
CA PRO A 290 18.04 28.79 -15.28
C PRO A 290 17.75 27.29 -15.30
N LYS A 291 17.88 26.61 -14.15
CA LYS A 291 17.75 25.14 -14.03
C LYS A 291 16.31 24.65 -14.09
N ARG A 292 15.34 25.50 -13.75
CA ARG A 292 13.94 25.10 -13.54
C ARG A 292 12.94 26.10 -14.10
N LYS A 293 13.37 26.96 -15.03
CA LYS A 293 12.55 27.99 -15.67
C LYS A 293 11.20 27.42 -16.14
N GLY A 294 10.12 28.06 -15.72
CA GLY A 294 8.74 27.69 -16.10
C GLY A 294 8.12 26.58 -15.24
N LYS A 295 8.85 26.05 -14.25
CA LYS A 295 8.28 25.20 -13.19
C LYS A 295 7.86 26.06 -12.00
N GLU A 296 7.08 25.50 -11.09
CA GLU A 296 6.84 26.13 -9.80
C GLU A 296 8.13 26.15 -8.96
N LEU A 297 8.36 27.28 -8.30
CA LEU A 297 9.42 27.47 -7.33
C LEU A 297 9.22 26.51 -6.17
N SER A 298 10.30 25.82 -5.78
CA SER A 298 10.26 24.81 -4.74
C SER A 298 11.58 24.73 -3.99
N CYS A 299 11.66 23.88 -2.96
CA CYS A 299 12.90 23.68 -2.20
C CYS A 299 14.11 23.36 -3.11
N VAL A 300 13.90 22.60 -4.19
CA VAL A 300 15.00 22.19 -5.08
C VAL A 300 15.43 23.25 -6.09
N SER A 301 14.73 24.39 -6.13
CA SER A 301 15.17 25.56 -6.89
C SER A 301 16.46 26.14 -6.32
N CYS A 302 16.63 26.02 -5.00
CA CYS A 302 17.79 26.52 -4.27
C CYS A 302 18.67 25.42 -3.70
N HIS A 303 18.09 24.27 -3.33
CA HIS A 303 18.79 23.16 -2.70
C HIS A 303 18.93 21.94 -3.64
N ASP A 304 20.00 21.18 -3.50
CA ASP A 304 20.14 19.85 -4.06
C ASP A 304 19.82 18.83 -2.95
N PRO A 305 18.73 18.05 -3.08
CA PRO A 305 18.31 17.13 -2.03
C PRO A 305 19.26 15.94 -1.84
N HIS A 306 20.20 15.73 -2.77
CA HIS A 306 21.18 14.63 -2.67
C HIS A 306 22.49 15.04 -2.01
N GLY A 307 22.77 16.34 -1.94
CA GLY A 307 24.01 16.89 -1.39
C GLY A 307 24.63 17.94 -2.31
N GLY A 308 25.76 18.48 -1.88
CA GLY A 308 26.48 19.48 -2.66
C GLY A 308 27.91 19.65 -2.19
N VAL A 309 28.67 20.48 -2.89
CA VAL A 309 30.05 20.83 -2.54
C VAL A 309 30.14 21.99 -1.55
N VAL A 310 28.99 22.59 -1.19
CA VAL A 310 28.87 23.72 -0.25
C VAL A 310 27.81 23.43 0.80
N ARG A 311 27.88 24.13 1.94
CA ARG A 311 26.91 23.98 3.04
C ARG A 311 25.48 24.26 2.56
N TYR A 312 24.52 23.57 3.19
CA TYR A 312 23.09 23.61 2.84
C TYR A 312 22.76 23.14 1.42
N PHE A 313 23.70 22.51 0.72
CA PHE A 313 23.48 21.89 -0.59
C PHE A 313 22.99 22.89 -1.65
N LEU A 314 23.52 24.10 -1.67
CA LEU A 314 23.02 25.14 -2.59
C LEU A 314 23.30 24.77 -4.05
N GLN A 315 22.28 24.96 -4.91
CA GLN A 315 22.31 24.72 -6.35
C GLN A 315 23.36 25.57 -7.10
N SER A 316 23.84 26.65 -6.48
CA SER A 316 24.94 27.48 -6.98
C SER A 316 26.29 26.78 -6.96
N ARG A 317 26.46 25.79 -6.06
CA ARG A 317 27.74 25.08 -5.80
C ARG A 317 28.93 26.02 -5.51
N LYS A 318 28.65 27.25 -5.04
CA LYS A 318 29.64 28.28 -4.67
C LYS A 318 29.40 28.70 -3.22
N GLU A 319 30.49 28.85 -2.45
CA GLU A 319 30.43 29.23 -1.02
C GLU A 319 29.88 30.65 -0.82
N GLU A 320 30.05 31.51 -1.82
CA GLU A 320 29.49 32.85 -1.86
C GLU A 320 27.96 32.80 -1.88
N ARG A 321 27.32 33.23 -0.78
CA ARG A 321 25.85 33.25 -0.67
C ARG A 321 25.18 34.04 -1.79
N MET A 322 25.80 35.14 -2.24
CA MET A 322 25.26 35.98 -3.31
C MET A 322 25.25 35.27 -4.66
N ALA A 323 26.11 34.28 -4.88
CA ALA A 323 26.11 33.50 -6.11
C ALA A 323 24.80 32.73 -6.30
N LEU A 324 24.09 32.34 -5.24
CA LEU A 324 22.76 31.76 -5.35
C LEU A 324 21.73 32.82 -5.76
N CYS A 325 21.79 34.01 -5.15
CA CYS A 325 20.86 35.10 -5.42
C CYS A 325 20.90 35.53 -6.90
N GLN A 326 22.10 35.55 -7.48
CA GLN A 326 22.34 35.90 -8.89
C GLN A 326 21.66 34.94 -9.88
N PHE A 327 21.31 33.71 -9.50
CA PHE A 327 20.58 32.80 -10.40
C PHE A 327 19.24 33.39 -10.86
N CYS A 328 18.61 34.19 -10.00
CA CYS A 328 17.27 34.72 -10.20
C CYS A 328 17.25 36.25 -10.22
N HIS A 329 18.23 36.89 -9.59
CA HIS A 329 18.37 38.34 -9.47
C HIS A 329 19.60 38.85 -10.23
N ASN A 330 19.65 38.57 -11.54
CA ASN A 330 20.58 39.23 -12.44
C ASN A 330 20.09 40.66 -12.69
N LYS A 331 20.49 41.57 -11.81
CA LYS A 331 20.64 42.99 -12.12
C LYS A 331 22.11 43.29 -12.18
#